data_AF-A0A8T4PFA6-F1
#
_entry.id   AF-A0A8T4PFA6-F1
#
_cell.length_a   1.000
_cell.length_b   1.000
_cell.length_c   1.000
_cell.angle_alpha   90.00
_cell.angle_beta   90.00
_cell.angle_gamma   90.00
#
_symmetry.space_group_name_H-M   'P 1'
#
loop_
_entity.id
_entity.type
_entity.pdbx_description
1 polymer ?
#
loop_
_entity_poly.entity_id
_entity_poly.type
_entity_poly.pdbx_seq_one_letter_code
_entity_poly.pdbx_strand_id
1 'polypeptide(L)'
;MKHFLKRGIIKNKTAQFYLIAALIIAVSVIVVVGVANYAGTKNKGDSVKLYEVSEELKLEGEQVVNYGIFTDTELETLLNDFSTNYGEYVVGGQDFDAYFIYGNRDWLKAVAYKQVREGNIGLNIGGSQQIFQIIGRNTAPSQIDKITQIGSNVIVNIAGTNYDFDIKEGQNFFFIVRQPSKV
;
A
#
# COMPACT_ATOMS: atom_id res chain seq x y z
N MET A 1 51.84 -0.76 -74.26
CA MET A 1 50.68 -1.64 -73.93
C MET A 1 50.68 -1.93 -72.43
N LYS A 2 49.74 -1.36 -71.66
CA LYS A 2 49.48 -1.74 -70.26
C LYS A 2 47.99 -2.00 -70.13
N HIS A 3 47.61 -3.26 -69.99
CA HIS A 3 46.23 -3.68 -69.75
C HIS A 3 45.93 -3.54 -68.26
N PHE A 4 44.99 -2.67 -67.90
CA PHE A 4 44.45 -2.55 -66.54
C PHE A 4 43.30 -3.55 -66.37
N LEU A 5 43.50 -4.58 -65.54
CA LEU A 5 42.46 -5.53 -65.15
C LEU A 5 41.60 -4.91 -64.04
N LYS A 6 40.33 -4.66 -64.34
CA LYS A 6 39.32 -4.16 -63.41
C LYS A 6 38.85 -5.32 -62.53
N ARG A 7 39.35 -5.41 -61.29
CA ARG A 7 38.98 -6.45 -60.32
C ARG A 7 37.61 -6.11 -59.72
N GLY A 8 36.56 -6.79 -60.16
CA GLY A 8 35.21 -6.65 -59.60
C GLY A 8 35.14 -7.23 -58.19
N ILE A 9 34.73 -6.41 -57.22
CA ILE A 9 34.46 -6.85 -55.85
C ILE A 9 33.22 -7.75 -55.89
N ILE A 10 33.38 -9.05 -55.64
CA ILE A 10 32.27 -9.99 -55.54
C ILE A 10 31.52 -9.65 -54.24
N LYS A 11 30.33 -9.05 -54.36
CA LYS A 11 29.42 -8.75 -53.24
C LYS A 11 28.96 -10.06 -52.61
N ASN A 12 29.49 -10.37 -51.43
CA ASN A 12 29.12 -11.57 -50.68
C ASN A 12 27.76 -11.33 -49.97
N LYS A 13 26.66 -11.68 -50.64
CA LYS A 13 25.28 -11.39 -50.20
C LYS A 13 24.91 -12.08 -48.88
N THR A 14 25.56 -13.19 -48.55
CA THR A 14 25.37 -13.95 -47.31
C THR A 14 25.84 -13.18 -46.07
N ALA A 15 26.98 -12.49 -46.13
CA ALA A 15 27.48 -11.71 -45.00
C ALA A 15 26.55 -10.53 -44.64
N GLN A 16 25.95 -9.90 -45.66
CA GLN A 16 25.01 -8.80 -45.47
C GLN A 16 23.70 -9.26 -44.81
N PHE A 17 23.23 -10.47 -45.15
CA PHE A 17 22.05 -11.06 -44.54
C PHE A 17 22.22 -11.28 -43.04
N TYR A 18 23.35 -11.85 -42.61
CA TYR A 18 23.64 -12.03 -41.18
C TYR A 18 23.77 -10.72 -40.42
N LEU A 19 24.33 -9.69 -41.05
CA LEU A 19 24.49 -8.37 -40.44
C LEU A 19 23.13 -7.70 -40.21
N ILE A 20 22.21 -7.82 -41.18
CA ILE A 20 20.83 -7.32 -41.04
C ILE A 20 20.08 -8.10 -39.96
N ALA A 21 20.20 -9.43 -39.93
CA ALA A 21 19.56 -10.25 -38.91
C ALA A 21 20.05 -9.91 -37.49
N ALA A 22 21.37 -9.73 -37.31
CA ALA A 22 21.95 -9.33 -36.04
C ALA A 22 21.45 -7.95 -35.58
N LEU A 23 21.31 -6.99 -36.50
CA LEU A 23 20.76 -5.67 -36.20
C LEU A 23 19.30 -5.75 -35.72
N ILE A 24 18.47 -6.56 -36.39
CA ILE A 24 17.06 -6.76 -36.01
C ILE A 24 16.97 -7.37 -34.61
N ILE A 25 17.80 -8.38 -34.31
CA ILE A 25 17.84 -9.01 -33.00
C ILE A 25 18.28 -8.00 -31.93
N ALA A 26 19.32 -7.21 -32.20
CA ALA A 26 19.81 -6.19 -31.27
C ALA A 26 18.75 -5.14 -30.94
N VAL A 27 18.05 -4.62 -31.96
CA VAL A 27 16.95 -3.66 -31.77
C VAL A 27 15.82 -4.28 -30.96
N SER A 28 15.46 -5.53 -31.26
CA SER A 28 14.40 -6.25 -30.54
C SER A 28 14.73 -6.44 -29.06
N VAL A 29 15.98 -6.79 -28.73
CA VAL A 29 16.45 -6.94 -27.34
C VAL A 29 16.41 -5.59 -26.61
N ILE A 30 16.85 -4.50 -27.25
CA ILE A 30 16.80 -3.15 -26.65
C ILE A 30 15.36 -2.74 -26.33
N VAL A 31 14.41 -3.02 -27.22
CA VAL A 31 12.98 -2.73 -26.99
C VAL A 31 12.45 -3.55 -25.81
N VAL A 32 12.71 -4.86 -25.77
CA VAL A 32 12.24 -5.73 -24.68
C VAL A 32 12.82 -5.30 -23.34
N VAL A 33 14.13 -5.03 -23.28
CA VAL A 33 14.80 -4.55 -22.05
C VAL A 33 14.27 -3.18 -21.64
N GLY A 34 14.04 -2.28 -22.59
CA GLY A 34 13.46 -0.96 -22.34
C GLY A 34 12.05 -1.04 -21.73
N VAL A 35 11.18 -1.88 -22.29
CA VAL A 35 9.82 -2.10 -21.77
C VAL A 35 9.87 -2.79 -20.41
N ALA A 36 10.72 -3.81 -20.22
CA ALA A 36 10.86 -4.51 -18.95
C ALA A 36 11.35 -3.58 -17.83
N ASN A 37 12.35 -2.75 -18.10
CA ASN A 37 12.87 -1.77 -17.14
C ASN A 37 11.85 -0.68 -16.82
N TYR A 38 11.12 -0.18 -17.83
CA TYR A 38 10.09 0.84 -17.66
C TYR A 38 8.89 0.31 -16.86
N ALA A 39 8.44 -0.90 -17.16
CA ALA A 39 7.36 -1.57 -16.44
C ALA A 39 7.76 -1.90 -14.99
N GLY A 40 9.01 -2.34 -14.77
CA GLY A 40 9.54 -2.65 -13.44
C GLY A 40 9.72 -1.42 -12.53
N THR A 41 9.91 -0.22 -13.11
CA THR A 41 10.09 1.03 -12.35
C THR A 41 8.80 1.81 -12.12
N LYS A 42 7.77 1.67 -12.97
CA LYS A 42 6.53 2.45 -12.83
C LYS A 42 5.46 1.86 -11.91
N ASN A 43 5.50 0.56 -11.58
CA ASN A 43 4.35 -0.11 -10.97
C ASN A 43 4.55 -0.62 -9.54
N LYS A 44 5.58 -0.17 -8.82
CA LYS A 44 5.66 -0.40 -7.36
C LYS A 44 5.17 0.79 -6.54
N GLY A 45 4.31 1.61 -7.15
CA GLY A 45 3.71 2.77 -6.51
C GLY A 45 2.78 2.32 -5.39
N ASP A 46 2.84 3.04 -4.28
CA ASP A 46 2.15 2.79 -3.00
C ASP A 46 0.67 2.36 -3.13
N SER A 47 0.00 2.66 -4.24
CA SER A 47 -1.37 2.21 -4.56
C SER A 47 -1.52 0.69 -4.70
N VAL A 48 -0.52 -0.04 -5.22
CA VAL A 48 -0.59 -1.52 -5.33
C VAL A 48 -0.60 -2.13 -3.93
N LYS A 49 0.27 -1.62 -3.04
CA LYS A 49 0.33 -2.07 -1.64
C LYS A 49 -0.95 -1.75 -0.87
N LEU A 50 -1.56 -0.58 -1.11
CA LEU A 50 -2.84 -0.22 -0.49
C LEU A 50 -3.96 -1.19 -0.91
N TYR A 51 -3.99 -1.58 -2.19
CA TYR A 51 -4.99 -2.52 -2.69
C TYR A 51 -4.80 -3.92 -2.10
N GLU A 52 -3.56 -4.42 -2.06
CA GLU A 52 -3.22 -5.72 -1.46
C GLU A 52 -3.64 -5.76 0.02
N VAL A 53 -3.30 -4.74 0.80
CA VAL A 53 -3.70 -4.63 2.22
C VAL A 53 -5.22 -4.59 2.37
N SER A 54 -5.92 -3.87 1.49
CA SER A 54 -7.38 -3.81 1.51
C SER A 54 -8.02 -5.17 1.21
N GLU A 55 -7.42 -5.96 0.33
CA GLU A 55 -7.92 -7.29 -0.02
C GLU A 55 -7.63 -8.30 1.10
N GLU A 56 -6.43 -8.27 1.69
CA GLU A 56 -6.06 -9.09 2.85
C GLU A 56 -6.95 -8.79 4.06
N LEU A 57 -7.16 -7.50 4.40
CA LEU A 57 -8.05 -7.08 5.48
C LEU A 57 -9.47 -7.63 5.34
N LYS A 58 -9.98 -7.64 4.11
CA LYS A 58 -11.29 -8.18 3.82
C LYS A 58 -11.33 -9.68 4.11
N LEU A 59 -10.37 -10.43 3.57
CA LEU A 59 -10.33 -11.88 3.71
C LEU A 59 -10.12 -12.32 5.17
N GLU A 60 -9.18 -11.69 5.88
CA GLU A 60 -8.88 -12.02 7.27
C GLU A 60 -9.99 -11.55 8.21
N GLY A 61 -10.53 -10.34 8.00
CA GLY A 61 -11.65 -9.83 8.79
C GLY A 61 -12.88 -10.72 8.68
N GLU A 62 -13.21 -11.20 7.47
CA GLU A 62 -14.29 -12.16 7.25
C GLU A 62 -14.04 -13.48 8.01
N GLN A 63 -12.79 -13.98 8.03
CA GLN A 63 -12.44 -15.19 8.78
C GLN A 63 -12.59 -15.01 10.29
N VAL A 64 -12.17 -13.87 10.84
CA VAL A 64 -12.31 -13.57 12.28
C VAL A 64 -13.78 -13.50 12.68
N VAL A 65 -14.61 -12.83 11.88
CA VAL A 65 -16.06 -12.75 12.13
C VAL A 65 -16.70 -14.14 12.05
N ASN A 66 -16.40 -14.91 11.01
CA ASN A 66 -16.92 -16.27 10.86
C ASN A 66 -16.51 -17.16 12.03
N TYR A 67 -15.23 -17.11 12.42
CA TYR A 67 -14.73 -17.87 13.56
C TYR A 67 -15.51 -17.55 14.84
N GLY A 68 -15.68 -16.26 15.16
CA GLY A 68 -16.45 -15.83 16.34
C GLY A 68 -17.90 -16.34 16.33
N ILE A 69 -18.55 -16.35 15.17
CA ILE A 69 -19.91 -16.90 15.01
C ILE A 69 -19.93 -18.41 15.23
N PHE A 70 -18.97 -19.15 14.68
CA PHE A 70 -18.92 -20.61 14.80
C PHE A 70 -18.56 -21.11 16.19
N THR A 71 -17.71 -20.38 16.92
CA THR A 71 -17.20 -20.78 18.24
C THR A 71 -17.94 -20.13 19.41
N ASP A 72 -19.00 -19.36 19.15
CA ASP A 72 -19.78 -18.61 20.15
C ASP A 72 -18.87 -17.77 21.07
N THR A 73 -17.80 -17.24 20.49
CA THR A 73 -16.80 -16.43 21.18
C THR A 73 -17.19 -14.97 21.12
N GLU A 74 -16.86 -14.22 22.17
CA GLU A 74 -17.15 -12.80 22.25
C GLU A 74 -16.48 -12.03 21.09
N LEU A 75 -17.30 -11.62 20.12
CA LEU A 75 -16.86 -11.00 18.88
C LEU A 75 -16.11 -9.69 19.12
N GLU A 76 -16.47 -8.96 20.19
CA GLU A 76 -15.78 -7.72 20.56
C GLU A 76 -14.30 -7.96 20.86
N THR A 77 -13.98 -9.00 21.64
CA THR A 77 -12.59 -9.35 21.99
C THR A 77 -11.82 -9.76 20.75
N LEU A 78 -12.39 -10.62 19.91
CA LEU A 78 -11.74 -11.08 18.68
C LEU A 78 -11.43 -9.93 17.72
N LEU A 79 -12.39 -9.02 17.51
CA LEU A 79 -12.19 -7.86 16.62
C LEU A 79 -11.25 -6.82 17.22
N ASN A 80 -11.23 -6.66 18.54
CA ASN A 80 -10.26 -5.82 19.23
C ASN A 80 -8.84 -6.36 19.07
N ASP A 81 -8.64 -7.67 19.25
CA ASP A 81 -7.34 -8.31 19.12
C ASP A 81 -6.87 -8.30 17.66
N PHE A 82 -7.79 -8.59 16.72
CA PHE A 82 -7.51 -8.49 15.29
C PHE A 82 -7.10 -7.07 14.88
N SER A 83 -7.91 -6.06 15.22
CA SER A 83 -7.61 -4.66 14.86
C SER A 83 -6.31 -4.16 15.48
N THR A 84 -5.96 -4.63 16.69
CA THR A 84 -4.68 -4.31 17.34
C THR A 84 -3.50 -4.94 16.63
N ASN A 85 -3.51 -6.27 16.48
CA ASN A 85 -2.40 -6.99 15.87
C ASN A 85 -2.20 -6.57 14.40
N TYR A 86 -3.29 -6.47 13.65
CA TYR A 86 -3.24 -6.11 12.24
C TYR A 86 -2.91 -4.63 12.05
N GLY A 87 -3.53 -3.74 12.83
CA GLY A 87 -3.25 -2.30 12.78
C GLY A 87 -1.78 -1.97 13.04
N GLU A 88 -1.16 -2.60 14.03
CA GLU A 88 0.27 -2.44 14.31
C GLU A 88 1.17 -3.01 13.21
N TYR A 89 0.87 -4.23 12.74
CA TYR A 89 1.64 -4.89 11.68
C TYR A 89 1.66 -4.07 10.40
N VAL A 90 0.48 -3.60 10.00
CA VAL A 90 0.28 -3.00 8.70
C VAL A 90 0.69 -1.52 8.70
N VAL A 91 0.37 -0.76 9.75
CA VAL A 91 0.77 0.65 9.84
C VAL A 91 2.25 0.78 10.19
N GLY A 92 2.81 -0.10 11.03
CA GLY A 92 4.22 -0.04 11.44
C GLY A 92 5.21 -0.15 10.28
N GLY A 93 4.84 -0.85 9.20
CA GLY A 93 5.68 -1.04 8.01
C GLY A 93 5.38 -0.13 6.81
N GLN A 94 4.29 0.65 6.84
CA GLN A 94 3.76 1.30 5.64
C GLN A 94 3.38 2.79 5.87
N ASP A 95 3.30 3.56 4.78
CA ASP A 95 2.87 4.97 4.78
C ASP A 95 1.35 5.10 4.63
N PHE A 96 0.57 4.45 5.49
CA PHE A 96 -0.89 4.67 5.55
C PHE A 96 -1.47 4.55 6.95
N ASP A 97 -2.63 5.17 7.13
CA ASP A 97 -3.45 5.07 8.34
C ASP A 97 -4.50 3.98 8.15
N ALA A 98 -4.76 3.21 9.19
CA ALA A 98 -5.81 2.21 9.22
C ALA A 98 -6.89 2.59 10.25
N TYR A 99 -8.15 2.51 9.84
CA TYR A 99 -9.30 2.79 10.69
C TYR A 99 -10.20 1.55 10.70
N PHE A 100 -10.47 1.02 11.87
CA PHE A 100 -11.34 -0.13 12.09
C PHE A 100 -12.61 0.33 12.77
N ILE A 101 -13.77 -0.09 12.25
CA ILE A 101 -15.09 0.23 12.79
C ILE A 101 -15.84 -1.08 12.92
N TYR A 102 -16.24 -1.43 14.13
CA TYR A 102 -16.91 -2.70 14.35
C TYR A 102 -17.86 -2.63 15.54
N GLY A 103 -18.85 -3.51 15.55
CA GLY A 103 -19.91 -3.49 16.54
C GLY A 103 -21.17 -4.19 16.07
N ASN A 104 -22.28 -3.92 16.73
CA ASN A 104 -23.59 -4.44 16.38
C ASN A 104 -24.63 -3.31 16.48
N ARG A 105 -25.92 -3.65 16.61
CA ARG A 105 -26.99 -2.65 16.75
C ARG A 105 -26.93 -1.88 18.07
N ASP A 106 -26.37 -2.48 19.11
CA ASP A 106 -26.39 -2.00 20.49
C ASP A 106 -25.10 -1.26 20.87
N TRP A 107 -23.96 -1.61 20.24
CA TRP A 107 -22.68 -0.96 20.47
C TRP A 107 -21.88 -0.79 19.18
N LEU A 108 -21.07 0.26 19.12
CA LEU A 108 -20.13 0.50 18.05
C LEU A 108 -18.80 0.98 18.61
N LYS A 109 -17.71 0.44 18.08
CA LYS A 109 -16.34 0.82 18.41
C LYS A 109 -15.62 1.23 17.14
N ALA A 110 -14.81 2.28 17.25
CA ALA A 110 -13.94 2.67 16.16
C ALA A 110 -12.54 3.00 16.68
N VAL A 111 -11.53 2.41 16.04
CA VAL A 111 -10.12 2.51 16.43
C VAL A 111 -9.30 2.93 15.22
N ALA A 112 -8.46 3.95 15.41
CA ALA A 112 -7.57 4.45 14.38
C ALA A 112 -6.11 4.15 14.75
N TYR A 113 -5.38 3.52 13.83
CA TYR A 113 -3.95 3.30 13.87
C TYR A 113 -3.32 4.28 12.89
N LYS A 114 -2.66 5.30 13.44
CA LYS A 114 -2.04 6.37 12.67
C LYS A 114 -0.53 6.34 12.86
N GLN A 115 0.18 6.73 11.81
CA GLN A 115 1.60 7.06 11.92
C GLN A 115 1.76 8.36 12.72
N VAL A 116 2.25 8.28 13.96
CA VAL A 116 2.63 9.47 14.72
C VAL A 116 4.11 9.73 14.48
N ARG A 117 4.44 10.91 13.92
CA ARG A 117 5.82 11.40 13.89
C ARG A 117 6.15 11.97 15.25
N GLU A 118 6.86 11.22 16.08
CA GLU A 118 7.22 11.71 17.41
C GLU A 118 8.57 12.41 17.44
N GLY A 119 8.59 13.67 17.85
CA GLY A 119 9.62 14.21 18.74
C GLY A 119 10.91 14.79 18.14
N ASN A 120 11.48 15.73 18.89
CA ASN A 120 12.79 16.33 18.68
C ASN A 120 13.68 15.98 19.89
N ILE A 121 14.81 15.30 19.71
CA ILE A 121 15.85 15.19 20.74
C ILE A 121 16.75 16.42 20.65
N GLY A 122 16.77 17.22 21.71
CA GLY A 122 17.74 18.30 21.86
C GLY A 122 19.00 17.83 22.58
N LEU A 123 20.17 17.93 21.95
CA LEU A 123 21.47 17.78 22.61
C LEU A 123 22.12 19.16 22.77
N ASN A 124 22.49 19.55 23.98
CA ASN A 124 23.28 20.76 24.22
C ASN A 124 24.77 20.38 24.28
N ILE A 125 25.54 20.79 23.28
CA ILE A 125 26.98 20.56 23.21
C ILE A 125 27.67 21.92 23.14
N GLY A 126 28.42 22.27 24.19
CA GLY A 126 29.20 23.51 24.22
C GLY A 126 28.38 24.80 24.15
N GLY A 127 27.13 24.80 24.64
CA GLY A 127 26.25 25.97 24.62
C GLY A 127 25.45 26.14 23.33
N SER A 128 25.60 25.24 22.36
CA SER A 128 24.77 25.16 21.16
C SER A 128 23.77 24.00 21.27
N GLN A 129 22.49 24.28 21.07
CA GLN A 129 21.44 23.27 21.04
C GLN A 129 21.33 22.68 19.63
N GLN A 130 21.63 21.39 19.51
CA GLN A 130 21.40 20.60 18.30
C GLN A 130 20.06 19.87 18.44
N ILE A 131 19.15 20.06 17.49
CA ILE A 131 17.84 19.41 17.48
C ILE A 131 17.86 18.30 16.44
N PHE A 132 17.66 17.07 16.87
CA PHE A 132 17.50 15.90 16.02
C PHE A 132 16.02 15.54 15.96
N GLN A 133 15.43 15.49 14.78
CA GLN A 133 14.11 14.90 14.61
C GLN A 133 14.22 13.40 14.83
N ILE A 134 13.48 12.85 15.79
CA ILE A 134 13.31 11.40 15.86
C ILE A 134 12.35 11.04 14.74
N ILE A 135 12.83 10.30 13.75
CA ILE A 135 11.95 9.66 12.76
C ILE A 135 11.59 8.30 13.33
N GLY A 136 10.81 8.31 14.41
CA GLY A 136 10.22 7.12 15.02
C GLY A 136 8.81 6.97 14.46
N ARG A 137 8.52 5.84 13.80
CA ARG A 137 7.16 5.46 13.41
C ARG A 137 6.52 4.77 14.61
N ASN A 138 5.79 5.51 15.42
CA ASN A 138 4.98 4.92 16.48
C ASN A 138 3.53 4.84 16.01
N THR A 139 2.98 3.63 16.06
CA THR A 139 1.57 3.38 15.84
C THR A 139 0.87 3.46 17.19
N ALA A 140 -0.07 4.39 17.35
CA ALA A 140 -0.87 4.48 18.57
C ALA A 140 -2.36 4.33 18.22
N PRO A 141 -3.10 3.43 18.90
CA PRO A 141 -4.54 3.41 18.76
C PRO A 141 -5.12 4.71 19.31
N SER A 142 -5.93 5.38 18.51
CA SER A 142 -6.70 6.57 18.89
C SER A 142 -8.19 6.32 18.66
N GLN A 143 -9.02 6.81 19.57
CA GLN A 143 -10.47 6.79 19.40
C GLN A 143 -10.86 7.77 18.28
N ILE A 144 -11.86 7.42 17.47
CA ILE A 144 -12.32 8.32 16.39
C ILE A 144 -13.11 9.50 16.97
N ASP A 145 -12.85 10.70 16.43
CA ASP A 145 -13.30 11.99 16.95
C ASP A 145 -14.83 12.13 17.07
N LYS A 146 -15.60 11.47 16.20
CA LYS A 146 -17.07 11.51 16.26
C LYS A 146 -17.74 10.35 15.52
N ILE A 147 -18.53 9.58 16.26
CA ILE A 147 -19.48 8.61 15.74
C ILE A 147 -20.88 9.19 15.94
N THR A 148 -21.68 9.27 14.88
CA THR A 148 -23.09 9.67 14.97
C THR A 148 -23.97 8.54 14.43
N GLN A 149 -24.76 7.92 15.30
CA GLN A 149 -25.74 6.90 14.92
C GLN A 149 -27.11 7.56 14.71
N ILE A 150 -27.72 7.33 13.54
CA ILE A 150 -29.05 7.81 13.18
C ILE A 150 -29.86 6.60 12.69
N GLY A 151 -30.54 5.93 13.61
CA GLY A 151 -31.26 4.68 13.30
C GLY A 151 -30.28 3.53 13.00
N SER A 152 -30.44 2.88 11.83
CA SER A 152 -29.52 1.85 11.33
C SER A 152 -28.29 2.43 10.62
N ASN A 153 -28.32 3.72 10.27
CA ASN A 153 -27.20 4.38 9.61
C ASN A 153 -26.21 4.93 10.64
N VAL A 154 -24.94 4.68 10.38
CA VAL A 154 -23.83 5.20 11.17
C VAL A 154 -22.99 6.10 10.28
N ILE A 155 -22.83 7.34 10.72
CA ILE A 155 -21.94 8.31 10.10
C ILE A 155 -20.68 8.42 10.95
N VAL A 156 -19.55 8.04 10.37
CA VAL A 156 -18.23 8.19 10.99
C VAL A 156 -17.46 9.30 10.29
N ASN A 157 -17.02 10.32 11.04
CA ASN A 157 -16.12 11.33 10.50
C ASN A 157 -14.68 10.86 10.67
N ILE A 158 -13.99 10.62 9.55
CA ILE A 158 -12.59 10.23 9.54
C ILE A 158 -11.79 11.31 8.81
N ALA A 159 -11.02 12.08 9.59
CA ALA A 159 -10.15 13.13 9.10
C ALA A 159 -10.87 14.06 8.10
N GLY A 160 -12.04 14.55 8.51
CA GLY A 160 -12.87 15.51 7.78
C GLY A 160 -13.82 14.92 6.75
N THR A 161 -13.74 13.62 6.46
CA THR A 161 -14.64 12.93 5.51
C THR A 161 -15.70 12.12 6.26
N ASN A 162 -16.97 12.30 5.92
CA ASN A 162 -18.07 11.51 6.48
C ASN A 162 -18.25 10.24 5.65
N TYR A 163 -18.23 9.09 6.32
CA TYR A 163 -18.55 7.78 5.75
C TYR A 163 -19.87 7.30 6.34
N ASP A 164 -20.80 6.90 5.48
CA ASP A 164 -22.12 6.39 5.85
C ASP A 164 -22.10 4.86 5.73
N PHE A 165 -22.48 4.19 6.82
CA PHE A 165 -22.56 2.74 6.93
C PHE A 165 -23.98 2.35 7.35
N ASP A 166 -24.61 1.49 6.56
CA ASP A 166 -25.87 0.84 6.95
C ASP A 166 -25.53 -0.44 7.72
N ILE A 167 -25.72 -0.43 9.04
CA ILE A 167 -25.41 -1.59 9.89
C ILE A 167 -26.56 -2.59 9.81
N LYS A 168 -26.33 -3.68 9.09
CA LYS A 168 -27.26 -4.81 9.00
C LYS A 168 -26.92 -5.85 10.05
N GLU A 169 -27.92 -6.66 10.40
CA GLU A 169 -27.71 -7.81 11.29
C GLU A 169 -26.68 -8.76 10.66
N GLY A 170 -25.59 -9.03 11.38
CA GLY A 170 -24.47 -9.84 10.90
C GLY A 170 -23.42 -9.09 10.07
N GLN A 171 -23.58 -7.78 9.81
CA GLN A 171 -22.56 -6.92 9.19
C GLN A 171 -21.90 -6.04 10.25
N ASN A 172 -20.97 -6.65 10.98
CA ASN A 172 -20.45 -6.12 12.25
C ASN A 172 -19.02 -5.58 12.15
N PHE A 173 -18.41 -5.59 10.96
CA PHE A 173 -17.01 -5.22 10.75
C PHE A 173 -16.82 -4.43 9.46
N PHE A 174 -16.28 -3.22 9.60
CA PHE A 174 -15.95 -2.28 8.55
C PHE A 174 -14.53 -1.75 8.77
N PHE A 175 -13.85 -1.39 7.69
CA PHE A 175 -12.52 -0.78 7.79
C PHE A 175 -12.32 0.25 6.68
N ILE A 176 -11.47 1.22 6.96
CA ILE A 176 -11.02 2.23 6.01
C ILE A 176 -9.50 2.28 6.08
N VAL A 177 -8.86 2.09 4.93
CA VAL A 177 -7.41 2.30 4.79
C VAL A 177 -7.20 3.59 4.01
N ARG A 178 -6.41 4.51 4.56
CA ARG A 178 -6.17 5.82 3.97
C ARG A 178 -4.69 6.10 3.87
N GLN A 179 -4.23 6.42 2.67
CA GLN A 179 -2.90 7.00 2.50
C GLN A 179 -2.93 8.48 2.96
N PRO A 180 -2.14 8.89 3.97
CA PRO A 180 -2.02 10.27 4.36
C PRO A 180 -1.40 11.06 3.20
N SER A 181 -1.98 12.22 2.92
CA SER A 181 -1.43 13.14 1.92
C SER A 181 -0.04 13.57 2.36
N LYS A 182 0.96 13.43 1.47
CA LYS A 182 2.30 13.99 1.71
C LYS A 182 2.15 15.51 1.81
N VAL A 183 2.27 16.05 3.02
CA VAL A 183 2.39 17.50 3.27
C VAL A 183 3.81 17.94 2.90
#